data_AF-A0A2N4YNZ9-F1
#
_entry.id   AF-A0A2N4YNZ9-F1
#
_cell.length_a   1.000
_cell.length_b   1.000
_cell.length_c   1.000
_cell.angle_alpha   90.00
_cell.angle_beta   90.00
_cell.angle_gamma   90.00
#
_symmetry.space_group_name_H-M   'P 1'
#
loop_
_entity.id
_entity.type
_entity.pdbx_description
1 polymer ?
#
loop_
_entity_poly.entity_id
_entity_poly.type
_entity_poly.pdbx_seq_one_letter_code
_entity_poly.pdbx_strand_id
1 'polypeptide(L)'
;LGGILTHPALTNAWGVAAGFHTMNFFGIEVAMIGYQGTVFPVLLAVWFMSMVEKRLRRVIPDALDLILTPFLTVIISGFIALLLIGPAGRALGDGISFILSTLISHAGWLAGLLFGGLYSVIVITGIHHSFHAIEAGLLGNPSIGVNFLLPIWAMANVAQGGACFAVWFKTKDAKIKAIT
;
A
#
# COMPACT_ATOMS: atom_id res chain seq x y z
N LEU A 1 5.76 -16.48 -0.54
CA LEU A 1 4.62 -15.56 -0.73
C LEU A 1 5.04 -14.16 -1.12
N GLY A 2 5.85 -13.45 -0.33
CA GLY A 2 6.42 -12.15 -0.74
C GLY A 2 7.04 -12.19 -2.14
N GLY A 3 7.91 -13.17 -2.41
CA GLY A 3 8.52 -13.33 -3.75
C GLY A 3 7.55 -13.70 -4.89
N ILE A 4 6.38 -14.27 -4.60
CA ILE A 4 5.33 -14.51 -5.61
C ILE A 4 4.61 -13.19 -5.91
N LEU A 5 4.28 -12.43 -4.86
CA LEU A 5 3.61 -11.12 -4.97
C LEU A 5 4.49 -10.04 -5.61
N THR A 6 5.81 -10.22 -5.58
CA THR A 6 6.81 -9.32 -6.18
C THR A 6 7.53 -9.95 -7.37
N HIS A 7 7.04 -11.08 -7.91
CA HIS A 7 7.72 -11.80 -8.98
C HIS A 7 7.80 -10.92 -10.24
N PRO A 8 8.95 -10.85 -10.93
CA PRO A 8 9.12 -9.98 -12.12
C PRO A 8 8.26 -10.37 -13.32
N ALA A 9 7.66 -11.56 -13.31
CA ALA A 9 6.65 -11.96 -14.30
C ALA A 9 5.27 -11.29 -14.08
N LEU A 10 5.04 -10.69 -12.91
CA LEU A 10 3.89 -9.83 -12.66
C LEU A 10 4.26 -8.40 -13.08
N THR A 11 3.34 -7.71 -13.77
CA THR A 11 3.55 -6.32 -14.17
C THR A 11 3.78 -5.48 -12.93
N ASN A 12 4.97 -4.89 -12.83
CA ASN A 12 5.39 -4.09 -11.68
C ASN A 12 4.33 -2.99 -11.41
N ALA A 13 4.04 -2.69 -10.14
CA ALA A 13 2.99 -1.72 -9.77
C ALA A 13 3.16 -0.35 -10.46
N TRP A 14 4.41 0.00 -10.77
CA TRP A 14 4.83 1.22 -11.48
C TRP A 14 4.68 1.15 -13.01
N GLY A 15 4.57 -0.05 -13.57
CA GLY A 15 4.40 -0.30 -15.02
C GLY A 15 2.95 -0.55 -15.45
N VAL A 16 2.00 -0.63 -14.51
CA VAL A 16 0.57 -0.86 -14.80
C VAL A 16 -0.02 0.21 -15.72
N ALA A 17 0.49 1.44 -15.66
CA ALA A 17 0.09 2.54 -16.55
C ALA A 17 0.44 2.31 -18.03
N ALA A 18 1.42 1.44 -18.33
CA ALA A 18 1.79 1.06 -19.69
C ALA A 18 0.97 -0.12 -20.25
N GLY A 19 0.02 -0.65 -19.46
CA GLY A 19 -0.75 -1.85 -19.76
C GLY A 19 -0.36 -3.02 -18.87
N PHE A 20 -1.34 -3.85 -18.51
CA PHE A 20 -1.15 -5.06 -17.71
C PHE A 20 -1.65 -6.28 -18.48
N HIS A 21 -0.98 -7.41 -18.33
CA HIS A 21 -1.43 -8.67 -18.91
C HIS A 21 -2.50 -9.29 -18.00
N THR A 22 -3.62 -9.73 -18.57
CA THR A 22 -4.61 -10.54 -17.85
C THR A 22 -4.35 -12.01 -18.13
N MET A 23 -4.35 -12.83 -17.08
CA MET A 23 -4.32 -14.28 -17.20
C MET A 23 -5.74 -14.80 -17.07
N ASN A 24 -6.22 -15.54 -18.07
CA ASN A 24 -7.55 -16.14 -18.02
C ASN A 24 -7.48 -17.42 -17.19
N PHE A 25 -8.02 -17.38 -15.97
CA PHE A 25 -8.09 -18.53 -15.08
C PHE A 25 -9.54 -19.01 -15.01
N PHE A 26 -9.84 -20.15 -15.65
CA PHE A 26 -11.19 -20.74 -15.65
C PHE A 26 -12.33 -19.76 -16.02
N GLY A 27 -12.09 -18.85 -16.97
CA GLY A 27 -13.07 -17.86 -17.44
C GLY A 27 -13.07 -16.54 -16.67
N ILE A 28 -12.21 -16.39 -15.65
CA ILE A 28 -12.01 -15.14 -14.91
C ILE A 28 -10.71 -14.49 -15.42
N GLU A 29 -10.81 -13.27 -15.93
CA GLU A 29 -9.63 -12.48 -16.28
C GLU A 29 -8.99 -11.91 -15.02
N VAL A 30 -7.82 -12.44 -14.69
CA VAL A 30 -7.04 -12.02 -13.52
C VAL A 30 -5.95 -11.07 -13.98
N ALA A 31 -5.99 -9.82 -13.53
CA ALA A 31 -4.93 -8.87 -13.81
C ALA A 31 -3.61 -9.33 -13.15
N MET A 32 -2.58 -9.61 -13.96
CA MET A 32 -1.24 -10.02 -13.49
C MET A 32 -0.43 -8.80 -13.03
N ILE A 33 -0.96 -8.10 -12.04
CA ILE A 33 -0.32 -6.93 -11.43
C ILE A 33 0.48 -7.39 -10.21
N GLY A 34 1.74 -6.99 -10.15
CA GLY A 34 2.60 -7.18 -9.00
C GLY A 34 2.21 -6.22 -7.89
N TYR A 35 2.07 -6.73 -6.67
CA TYR A 35 1.66 -5.94 -5.50
C TYR A 35 2.84 -5.23 -4.81
N GLN A 36 3.90 -4.97 -5.58
CA GLN A 36 5.14 -4.36 -5.11
C GLN A 36 4.83 -2.98 -4.53
N GLY A 37 5.13 -2.79 -3.24
CA GLY A 37 4.90 -1.52 -2.53
C GLY A 37 3.49 -1.32 -1.95
N THR A 38 2.57 -2.28 -2.08
CA THR A 38 1.22 -2.17 -1.50
C THR A 38 1.13 -2.87 -0.15
N VAL A 39 1.03 -2.11 0.94
CA VAL A 39 1.03 -2.66 2.31
C VAL A 39 -0.28 -3.38 2.64
N PHE A 40 -1.42 -2.81 2.24
CA PHE A 40 -2.75 -3.33 2.60
C PHE A 40 -3.06 -4.71 2.00
N PRO A 41 -2.86 -4.95 0.68
CA PRO A 41 -3.06 -6.27 0.08
C PRO A 41 -2.10 -7.31 0.66
N VAL A 42 -0.85 -6.94 0.93
CA VAL A 42 0.13 -7.84 1.54
C VAL A 42 -0.26 -8.20 2.97
N LEU A 43 -0.73 -7.25 3.79
CA LEU A 43 -1.21 -7.54 5.16
C LEU A 43 -2.43 -8.46 5.17
N LEU A 44 -3.41 -8.22 4.29
CA LEU A 44 -4.56 -9.11 4.14
C LEU A 44 -4.14 -10.51 3.67
N ALA A 45 -3.19 -10.59 2.73
CA ALA A 45 -2.68 -11.85 2.22
C ALA A 45 -1.92 -12.64 3.30
N VAL A 46 -1.10 -11.97 4.11
CA VAL A 46 -0.37 -12.60 5.21
C VAL A 46 -1.32 -13.02 6.33
N TRP A 47 -2.33 -12.21 6.65
CA TRP A 47 -3.37 -12.59 7.62
C TRP A 47 -4.14 -13.82 7.17
N PHE A 48 -4.58 -13.86 5.91
CA PHE A 48 -5.25 -15.01 5.32
C PHE A 48 -4.33 -16.24 5.29
N MET A 49 -3.07 -16.07 4.86
CA MET A 49 -2.06 -17.12 4.86
C MET A 49 -1.90 -17.73 6.25
N SER A 50 -1.84 -16.90 7.30
CA SER A 50 -1.73 -17.37 8.69
C SER A 50 -2.92 -18.26 9.09
N MET A 51 -4.12 -17.93 8.63
CA MET A 51 -5.31 -18.71 8.92
C MET A 51 -5.32 -20.05 8.16
N VAL A 52 -4.88 -20.04 6.89
CA VAL A 52 -4.73 -21.24 6.06
C VAL A 52 -3.68 -22.18 6.65
N GLU A 53 -2.51 -21.66 7.00
CA GLU A 53 -1.42 -22.45 7.60
C GLU A 53 -1.86 -23.15 8.89
N LYS A 54 -2.49 -22.41 9.81
CA LYS A 54 -2.98 -22.96 11.08
C LYS A 54 -4.02 -24.06 10.89
N ARG A 55 -4.84 -23.99 9.83
CA ARG A 55 -5.83 -25.02 9.51
C ARG A 55 -5.17 -26.25 8.87
N LEU A 56 -4.22 -26.05 7.96
CA LEU A 56 -3.47 -27.12 7.31
C LEU A 56 -2.67 -27.94 8.33
N ARG A 57 -2.01 -27.29 9.29
CA ARG A 57 -1.29 -27.98 10.39
C ARG A 57 -2.16 -28.90 11.25
N ARG A 58 -3.49 -28.65 11.31
CA ARG A 58 -4.41 -29.51 12.07
C ARG A 58 -4.87 -30.75 11.30
N VAL A 59 -4.75 -30.73 9.97
CA VAL A 59 -5.23 -31.80 9.09
C VAL A 59 -4.08 -32.67 8.61
N ILE A 60 -2.90 -32.08 8.44
CA ILE A 60 -1.72 -32.78 7.92
C ILE A 60 -1.02 -33.55 9.05
N PRO A 61 -0.70 -34.84 8.87
CA PRO A 61 0.07 -35.61 9.84
C PRO A 61 1.46 -35.02 10.09
N ASP A 62 1.97 -35.08 11.33
CA ASP A 62 3.25 -34.49 11.73
C ASP A 62 4.43 -34.90 10.84
N ALA A 63 4.45 -36.14 10.35
CA ALA A 63 5.48 -36.66 9.45
C ALA A 63 5.58 -35.89 8.11
N LEU A 64 4.51 -35.22 7.71
CA LEU A 64 4.37 -34.51 6.45
C LEU A 64 4.28 -32.99 6.62
N ASP A 65 4.08 -32.51 7.86
CA ASP A 65 3.83 -31.10 8.19
C ASP A 65 4.97 -30.17 7.71
N LEU A 66 6.22 -30.62 7.82
CA LEU A 66 7.39 -29.83 7.43
C LEU A 66 7.42 -29.48 5.93
N ILE A 67 6.79 -30.30 5.07
CA ILE A 67 6.85 -30.16 3.61
C ILE A 67 5.49 -29.72 3.05
N LEU A 68 4.42 -30.46 3.37
CA LEU A 68 3.10 -30.24 2.76
C LEU A 68 2.42 -28.99 3.27
N THR A 69 2.56 -28.66 4.56
CA THR A 69 1.91 -27.48 5.13
C THR A 69 2.43 -26.18 4.51
N PRO A 70 3.73 -25.86 4.51
CA PRO A 70 4.21 -24.62 3.89
C PRO A 70 3.97 -24.60 2.37
N PHE A 71 4.07 -25.74 1.68
CA PHE A 71 3.81 -25.81 0.24
C PHE A 71 2.34 -25.48 -0.11
N LEU A 72 1.39 -26.18 0.51
CA LEU A 72 -0.03 -25.96 0.28
C LEU A 72 -0.47 -24.57 0.76
N THR A 73 0.06 -24.12 1.89
CA THR A 73 -0.19 -22.76 2.39
C THR A 73 0.23 -21.72 1.36
N VAL A 74 1.42 -21.83 0.79
CA VAL A 74 1.91 -20.85 -0.20
C VAL A 74 1.09 -20.88 -1.48
N ILE A 75 0.74 -22.07 -1.99
CA ILE A 75 -0.06 -22.19 -3.22
C ILE A 75 -1.47 -21.63 -3.02
N ILE A 76 -2.19 -22.08 -2.00
CA ILE A 76 -3.58 -21.68 -1.74
C ILE A 76 -3.65 -20.18 -1.47
N SER A 77 -2.76 -19.68 -0.61
CA SER A 77 -2.75 -18.26 -0.26
C SER A 77 -2.27 -17.39 -1.42
N GLY A 78 -1.36 -17.88 -2.27
CA GLY A 78 -0.92 -17.19 -3.48
C GLY A 78 -2.05 -17.02 -4.49
N PHE A 79 -2.80 -18.10 -4.77
CA PHE A 79 -3.98 -18.04 -5.64
C PHE A 79 -5.04 -17.09 -5.11
N ILE A 80 -5.38 -17.20 -3.82
CA ILE A 80 -6.39 -16.34 -3.20
C ILE A 80 -5.93 -14.88 -3.12
N ALA A 81 -4.63 -14.64 -2.89
CA ALA A 81 -4.10 -13.28 -2.91
C ALA A 81 -4.26 -12.61 -4.28
N LEU A 82 -4.01 -13.35 -5.36
CA LEU A 82 -4.14 -12.83 -6.72
C LEU A 82 -5.61 -12.69 -7.15
N LEU A 83 -6.46 -13.68 -6.83
CA LEU A 83 -7.85 -13.75 -7.30
C LEU A 83 -8.83 -12.88 -6.50
N LEU A 84 -8.65 -12.78 -5.18
CA LEU A 84 -9.62 -12.12 -4.30
C LEU A 84 -9.04 -10.83 -3.69
N ILE A 85 -7.84 -10.92 -3.13
CA ILE A 85 -7.23 -9.78 -2.42
C ILE A 85 -6.81 -8.70 -3.42
N GLY A 86 -6.41 -9.10 -4.63
CA GLY A 86 -6.15 -8.19 -5.73
C GLY A 86 -7.32 -7.29 -6.12
N PRO A 87 -8.44 -7.86 -6.61
CA PRO A 87 -9.63 -7.10 -6.96
C PRO A 87 -10.22 -6.33 -5.77
N ALA A 88 -10.24 -6.93 -4.58
CA ALA A 88 -10.72 -6.25 -3.36
C ALA A 88 -9.83 -5.05 -2.99
N GLY A 89 -8.51 -5.21 -3.09
CA GLY A 89 -7.55 -4.13 -2.88
C GLY A 89 -7.72 -3.00 -3.89
N ARG A 90 -8.00 -3.33 -5.16
CA ARG A 90 -8.29 -2.34 -6.20
C ARG A 90 -9.60 -1.60 -5.94
N ALA A 91 -10.68 -2.31 -5.61
CA ALA A 91 -11.97 -1.70 -5.28
C ALA A 91 -11.89 -0.76 -4.06
N LEU A 92 -11.15 -1.16 -3.01
CA LEU A 92 -10.87 -0.30 -1.86
C LEU A 92 -10.02 0.92 -2.26
N GLY A 93 -9.00 0.72 -3.09
CA GLY A 93 -8.17 1.79 -3.63
C GLY A 93 -8.98 2.80 -4.44
N ASP A 94 -9.89 2.34 -5.30
CA ASP A 94 -10.80 3.17 -6.09
C ASP A 94 -11.78 3.94 -5.18
N GLY A 95 -12.32 3.30 -4.15
CA GLY A 95 -13.21 3.95 -3.17
C GLY A 95 -12.52 5.06 -2.38
N ILE A 96 -11.30 4.81 -1.89
CA ILE A 96 -10.51 5.83 -1.17
C ILE A 96 -10.11 6.95 -2.13
N SER A 97 -9.69 6.61 -3.35
CA SER A 97 -9.37 7.59 -4.39
C SER A 97 -10.56 8.50 -4.71
N PHE A 98 -11.76 7.94 -4.79
CA PHE A 98 -13.00 8.69 -4.98
C PHE A 98 -13.30 9.64 -3.81
N ILE A 99 -13.16 9.18 -2.57
CA ILE A 99 -13.37 10.02 -1.39
C ILE A 99 -12.36 11.17 -1.36
N LEU A 100 -11.09 10.88 -1.61
CA LEU A 100 -10.02 11.89 -1.60
C LEU A 100 -10.16 12.89 -2.74
N SER A 101 -10.49 12.43 -3.96
CA SER A 101 -10.72 13.32 -5.11
C SER A 101 -11.96 14.19 -4.90
N THR A 102 -13.02 13.64 -4.29
CA THR A 102 -14.22 14.41 -3.93
C THR A 102 -13.89 15.47 -2.89
N LEU A 103 -13.12 15.11 -1.85
CA LEU A 103 -12.76 16.06 -0.80
C LEU A 103 -11.86 17.19 -1.32
N ILE A 104 -10.90 16.88 -2.20
CA ILE A 104 -10.03 17.89 -2.82
C ILE A 104 -10.79 18.73 -3.85
N SER A 105 -11.70 18.16 -4.64
CA SER A 105 -12.50 18.94 -5.60
C SER A 105 -13.48 19.89 -4.92
N HIS A 106 -14.03 19.53 -3.76
CA HIS A 106 -15.01 20.36 -3.05
C HIS A 106 -14.37 21.34 -2.06
N ALA A 107 -13.37 20.91 -1.30
CA ALA A 107 -12.72 21.74 -0.28
C ALA A 107 -11.41 22.39 -0.77
N GLY A 108 -10.85 21.96 -1.89
CA GLY A 108 -9.69 22.58 -2.53
C GLY A 108 -8.51 22.74 -1.58
N TRP A 109 -8.11 24.00 -1.36
CA TRP A 109 -6.99 24.37 -0.50
C TRP A 109 -7.19 23.97 0.97
N LEU A 110 -8.44 23.92 1.47
CA LEU A 110 -8.74 23.48 2.83
C LEU A 110 -8.45 21.98 3.03
N ALA A 111 -8.75 21.15 2.03
CA ALA A 111 -8.40 19.72 2.09
C ALA A 111 -6.87 19.55 2.11
N GLY A 112 -6.14 20.30 1.27
CA GLY A 112 -4.67 20.29 1.27
C GLY A 112 -4.08 20.71 2.61
N LEU A 113 -4.64 21.74 3.25
CA LEU A 113 -4.21 22.21 4.58
C LEU A 113 -4.49 21.16 5.66
N LEU A 114 -5.67 20.54 5.67
CA LEU A 114 -6.02 19.48 6.62
C LEU A 114 -5.12 18.25 6.46
N PHE A 115 -4.96 17.76 5.23
CA PHE A 115 -4.12 16.58 4.97
C PHE A 115 -2.65 16.85 5.28
N GLY A 116 -2.10 17.97 4.80
CA GLY A 116 -0.71 18.35 5.08
C GLY A 116 -0.46 18.56 6.57
N GLY A 117 -1.41 19.14 7.31
CA GLY A 117 -1.33 19.33 8.76
C GLY A 117 -1.38 18.03 9.54
N LEU A 118 -2.31 17.13 9.21
CA LEU A 118 -2.41 15.82 9.86
C LEU A 118 -1.28 14.87 9.49
N TYR A 119 -0.59 15.10 8.37
CA TYR A 119 0.46 14.20 7.87
C TYR A 119 1.50 13.87 8.94
N SER A 120 1.96 14.87 9.70
CA SER A 120 2.93 14.67 10.79
C SER A 120 2.45 13.66 11.83
N VAL A 121 1.17 13.71 12.21
CA VAL A 121 0.56 12.78 13.18
C VAL A 121 0.46 11.38 12.59
N ILE A 122 0.03 11.29 11.31
CA ILE A 122 -0.07 10.02 10.59
C ILE A 122 1.30 9.35 10.45
N VAL A 123 2.36 10.13 10.18
CA VAL A 123 3.73 9.62 10.08
C VAL A 123 4.20 9.04 11.41
N ILE A 124 3.95 9.72 12.53
CA ILE A 124 4.30 9.23 13.87
C ILE A 124 3.62 7.88 14.17
N THR A 125 2.37 7.69 13.74
CA THR A 125 1.67 6.40 13.91
C THR A 125 2.15 5.29 12.98
N GLY A 126 2.99 5.60 11.97
CA GLY A 126 3.44 4.64 10.96
C GLY A 126 2.42 4.28 9.88
N ILE A 127 1.17 4.74 10.02
CA ILE A 127 0.07 4.43 9.08
C ILE A 127 0.32 5.02 7.69
N HIS A 128 1.19 6.04 7.57
CA HIS A 128 1.56 6.68 6.31
C HIS A 128 2.04 5.69 5.22
N HIS A 129 2.68 4.56 5.59
CA HIS A 129 3.07 3.53 4.63
C HIS A 129 1.88 2.87 3.92
N SER A 130 0.70 2.83 4.57
CA SER A 130 -0.52 2.30 3.95
C SER A 130 -1.01 3.17 2.79
N PHE A 131 -0.63 4.46 2.77
CA PHE A 131 -1.01 5.38 1.70
C PHE A 131 -0.29 5.12 0.38
N HIS A 132 0.86 4.44 0.38
CA HIS A 132 1.55 4.05 -0.86
C HIS A 132 0.66 3.19 -1.77
N ALA A 133 -0.20 2.34 -1.18
CA ALA A 133 -1.16 1.55 -1.94
C ALA A 133 -2.27 2.41 -2.58
N ILE A 134 -2.69 3.47 -1.88
CA ILE A 134 -3.68 4.43 -2.38
C ILE A 134 -3.06 5.26 -3.52
N GLU A 135 -1.83 5.72 -3.34
CA GLU A 135 -1.07 6.46 -4.34
C GLU A 135 -0.84 5.66 -5.62
N ALA A 136 -0.51 4.37 -5.50
CA ALA A 136 -0.45 3.46 -6.64
C ALA A 136 -1.81 3.29 -7.32
N GLY A 137 -2.90 3.24 -6.54
CA GLY A 137 -4.27 3.22 -7.07
C GLY A 137 -4.64 4.47 -7.86
N LEU A 138 -4.25 5.66 -7.36
CA LEU A 138 -4.46 6.94 -8.04
C LEU A 138 -3.76 7.01 -9.40
N LEU A 139 -2.52 6.51 -9.48
CA LEU A 139 -1.76 6.41 -10.73
C LEU A 139 -2.31 5.34 -11.68
N GLY A 140 -2.82 4.24 -11.13
CA GLY A 140 -3.36 3.10 -11.89
C GLY A 140 -4.81 3.26 -12.34
N ASN A 141 -5.50 4.33 -11.93
CA ASN A 141 -6.87 4.64 -12.34
C ASN A 141 -6.84 5.57 -13.57
N PRO A 142 -7.31 5.13 -14.76
CA PRO A 142 -7.26 5.93 -15.99
C PRO A 142 -8.02 7.26 -15.91
N SER A 143 -8.99 7.37 -15.01
CA SER A 143 -9.82 8.56 -14.82
C SER A 143 -9.13 9.65 -13.99
N ILE A 144 -8.14 9.26 -13.17
CA ILE A 144 -7.36 10.18 -12.33
C ILE A 144 -5.95 10.32 -12.90
N GLY A 145 -5.23 9.21 -13.04
CA GLY A 145 -3.91 9.11 -13.68
C GLY A 145 -2.79 9.90 -12.99
N VAL A 146 -3.07 10.58 -11.88
CA VAL A 146 -2.15 11.49 -11.19
C VAL A 146 -2.16 11.24 -9.69
N ASN A 147 -0.99 11.31 -9.07
CA ASN A 147 -0.85 11.27 -7.62
C ASN A 147 -0.88 12.71 -7.05
N PHE A 148 -2.08 13.19 -6.74
CA PHE A 148 -2.26 14.51 -6.14
C PHE A 148 -1.87 14.58 -4.64
N LEU A 149 -1.68 13.44 -3.98
CA LEU A 149 -1.31 13.37 -2.57
C LEU A 149 0.18 13.67 -2.37
N LEU A 150 1.02 13.20 -3.28
CA LEU A 150 2.48 13.33 -3.21
C LEU A 150 2.97 14.80 -3.10
N PRO A 151 2.43 15.77 -3.88
CA PRO A 151 2.72 17.18 -3.66
C PRO A 151 2.33 17.69 -2.26
N ILE A 152 1.20 17.24 -1.69
CA ILE A 152 0.75 17.64 -0.35
C ILE A 152 1.73 17.14 0.71
N TRP A 153 2.15 15.86 0.61
CA TRP A 153 3.13 15.26 1.52
C TRP A 153 4.50 15.92 1.40
N ALA A 154 4.95 16.20 0.17
CA ALA A 154 6.21 16.89 -0.07
C ALA A 154 6.20 18.29 0.59
N MET A 155 5.12 19.05 0.42
CA MET A 155 4.98 20.36 1.06
C MET A 155 4.92 20.26 2.60
N ALA A 156 4.29 19.22 3.15
CA ALA A 156 4.29 18.98 4.60
C ALA A 156 5.73 18.73 5.13
N ASN A 157 6.54 17.95 4.42
CA ASN A 157 7.94 17.72 4.78
C ASN A 157 8.78 19.00 4.69
N VAL A 158 8.58 19.81 3.65
CA VAL A 158 9.24 21.12 3.51
C VAL A 158 8.84 22.04 4.64
N ALA A 159 7.56 22.06 5.03
CA ALA A 159 7.07 22.87 6.16
C ALA A 159 7.69 22.41 7.49
N GLN A 160 7.82 21.11 7.73
CA GLN A 160 8.53 20.57 8.89
C GLN A 160 10.01 20.99 8.90
N GLY A 161 10.69 20.90 7.75
CA GLY A 161 12.06 21.39 7.60
C GLY A 161 12.20 22.89 7.89
N GLY A 162 11.26 23.70 7.39
CA GLY A 162 11.19 25.13 7.69
C GLY A 162 10.93 25.43 9.17
N ALA A 163 10.08 24.64 9.83
CA ALA A 163 9.83 24.76 11.27
C ALA A 163 11.09 24.42 12.09
N CYS A 164 11.81 23.35 11.72
CA CYS A 164 13.09 23.02 12.33
C CYS A 164 14.11 24.16 12.17
N PHE A 165 14.24 24.70 10.96
CA PHE A 165 15.15 25.81 10.68
C PHE A 165 14.80 27.07 11.49
N ALA A 166 13.51 27.38 11.65
CA ALA A 166 13.06 28.50 12.48
C ALA A 166 13.38 28.29 13.97
N VAL A 167 13.21 27.06 14.48
CA VAL A 167 13.58 26.69 15.85
C VAL A 167 15.09 26.80 16.05
N TRP A 168 15.89 26.34 15.08
CA TRP A 168 17.35 26.45 15.12
C TRP A 168 17.83 27.90 15.25
N PHE A 169 17.22 28.84 14.52
CA PHE A 169 17.55 30.27 14.67
C PHE A 169 17.11 30.87 16.01
N LYS A 170 15.95 30.44 16.54
CA LYS A 170 15.33 31.07 17.72
C LYS A 170 15.82 30.47 19.04
N THR A 171 16.25 29.21 19.05
CA THR A 171 16.65 28.52 20.28
C THR A 171 18.05 28.94 20.73
N LYS A 172 18.20 29.12 22.05
CA LYS A 172 19.49 29.37 22.71
C LYS A 172 20.09 28.10 23.31
N ASP A 173 19.32 27.02 23.35
CA ASP A 173 19.74 25.73 23.90
C ASP A 173 20.61 24.97 22.88
N ALA A 174 21.85 24.65 23.27
CA ALA A 174 22.82 23.97 22.42
C ALA A 174 22.41 22.53 22.07
N LYS A 175 21.66 21.84 22.94
CA LYS A 175 21.17 20.48 22.68
C LYS A 175 20.04 20.51 21.67
N ILE A 176 19.10 21.46 21.80
CA ILE A 176 18.00 21.61 20.83
C ILE A 176 18.55 22.01 19.45
N LYS A 177 19.55 22.91 19.40
CA LYS A 177 20.24 23.29 18.15
C LYS A 177 20.96 22.14 17.45
N ALA A 178 21.37 21.10 18.17
CA ALA A 178 22.10 19.97 17.61
C ALA A 178 21.19 18.91 16.97
N ILE A 179 19.90 18.88 17.35
CA ILE A 179 18.93 17.86 16.91
C ILE A 179 17.82 18.42 16.01
N THR A 180 17.81 19.74 15.79
CA THR A 180 16.82 20.46 14.98
C THR A 180 17.50 21.07 13.77
#